data_AF-A0A963RMM4-F1
#
_entry.id   AF-A0A963RMM4-F1
#
_cell.length_a   1.000
_cell.length_b   1.000
_cell.length_c   1.000
_cell.angle_alpha   90.00
_cell.angle_beta   90.00
_cell.angle_gamma   90.00
#
_symmetry.space_group_name_H-M   'P 1'
#
loop_
_entity.id
_entity.type
_entity.pdbx_description
1 polymer ?
#
loop_
_entity_poly.entity_id
_entity_poly.type
_entity_poly.pdbx_seq_one_letter_code
_entity_poly.pdbx_strand_id
1 'polypeptide(L)' 'MSIYVNKNTKVITQGITGKTGQFHTEKCIEYA' A
#
# COMPACT_ATOMS: atom_id res chain seq x y z
N MET A 1 12.26 -9.27 10.74
CA MET A 1 13.15 -8.22 10.19
C MET A 1 13.11 -8.35 8.68
N SER A 2 12.73 -7.29 7.98
CA SER A 2 12.58 -7.23 6.53
C SER A 2 13.56 -6.18 5.98
N ILE A 3 14.07 -6.37 4.76
CA ILE A 3 15.19 -5.58 4.22
C ILE A 3 14.75 -4.18 3.78
N TYR A 4 13.59 -4.06 3.12
CA TYR A 4 13.16 -2.79 2.48
C TYR A 4 11.95 -2.13 3.13
N VAL A 5 10.95 -2.89 3.56
CA VAL A 5 9.68 -2.38 4.11
C VAL A 5 9.39 -3.01 5.46
N ASN A 6 8.89 -2.23 6.42
CA ASN A 6 8.51 -2.70 7.75
C ASN A 6 7.24 -2.00 8.24
N LYS A 7 6.76 -2.35 9.44
CA LYS A 7 5.54 -1.80 10.04
C LYS A 7 5.53 -0.26 10.22
N ASN A 8 6.68 0.39 10.17
CA ASN A 8 6.82 1.84 10.29
C ASN A 8 7.00 2.53 8.92
N THR A 9 7.09 1.78 7.82
CA THR A 9 7.25 2.33 6.48
C THR A 9 5.98 3.07 6.07
N LYS A 10 6.13 4.35 5.72
CA LYS A 10 5.03 5.15 5.14
C LYS A 10 5.07 5.01 3.62
N VAL A 11 3.95 4.62 3.03
CA VAL A 11 3.82 4.36 1.58
C VAL A 11 2.75 5.28 0.99
N ILE A 12 2.98 5.73 -0.24
CA ILE A 12 1.98 6.44 -1.05
C ILE A 12 1.76 5.69 -2.37
N THR A 13 0.51 5.58 -2.80
CA THR A 13 0.17 5.05 -4.13
C THR A 13 -0.16 6.22 -5.05
N GLN A 14 0.70 6.47 -6.04
CA GLN A 14 0.40 7.47 -7.07
C GLN A 14 -0.63 6.90 -8.06
N GLY A 15 -1.59 7.73 -8.48
CA GLY A 15 -2.70 7.26 -9.32
C GLY A 15 -3.75 6.42 -8.56
N ILE A 16 -3.86 6.60 -7.24
CA ILE A 16 -4.82 5.88 -6.38
C ILE A 16 -6.28 5.99 -6.84
N THR A 17 -6.65 7.07 -7.54
CA THR A 17 -7.99 7.29 -8.06
C THR A 17 -8.35 6.38 -9.25
N GLY A 18 -7.38 5.67 -9.83
CA GLY A 18 -7.65 4.66 -10.85
C GLY A 18 -8.17 3.35 -10.23
N LYS A 19 -9.02 2.62 -10.97
CA LYS A 19 -9.65 1.35 -10.51
C LYS A 19 -8.66 0.36 -9.88
N THR A 20 -7.53 0.13 -10.54
CA THR A 20 -6.49 -0.81 -10.07
C THR A 20 -5.76 -0.27 -8.84
N GLY A 21 -5.42 1.02 -8.84
CA GLY A 21 -4.74 1.69 -7.73
C GLY A 21 -5.58 1.69 -6.45
N GLN A 22 -6.88 1.96 -6.58
CA GLN A 22 -7.84 1.90 -5.48
C GLN A 22 -7.96 0.47 -4.94
N PHE A 23 -8.26 -0.51 -5.80
CA PHE A 23 -8.48 -1.90 -5.39
C PHE A 23 -7.30 -2.49 -4.61
N HIS A 24 -6.07 -2.33 -5.12
CA HIS A 24 -4.89 -2.86 -4.43
C HIS A 24 -4.59 -2.08 -3.14
N THR A 25 -4.81 -0.76 -3.11
CA THR A 25 -4.55 0.03 -1.88
C THR A 25 -5.50 -0.37 -0.76
N GLU A 26 -6.79 -0.58 -1.05
CA GLU A 26 -7.76 -1.08 -0.06
C GLU A 26 -7.35 -2.44 0.50
N LYS A 27 -6.93 -3.36 -0.37
CA LYS A 27 -6.45 -4.68 0.08
C LYS A 27 -5.15 -4.60 0.87
N CYS A 28 -4.23 -3.69 0.53
CA CYS A 28 -3.03 -3.44 1.31
C CYS A 28 -3.35 -2.96 2.73
N ILE A 29 -4.36 -2.12 2.91
CA ILE A 29 -4.78 -1.64 4.23
C ILE A 29 -5.40 -2.76 5.07
N GLU A 30 -6.11 -3.71 4.46
CA GLU A 30 -6.77 -4.81 5.16
C GLU A 30 -5.79 -5.76 5.86
N TYR A 31 -4.57 -5.94 5.32
CA TYR A 31 -3.55 -6.82 5.90
C TYR A 31 -2.35 -6.09 6.56
N ALA A 32 -2.23 -4.77 6.37
CA ALA A 32 -1.15 -3.96 6.93
C ALA A 32 -1.23 -3.86 8.46
#